data_AF-A0A1H7CQZ4-F1
#
_entry.id   AF-A0A1H7CQZ4-F1
#
_cell.length_a   1.000
_cell.length_b   1.000
_cell.length_c   1.000
_cell.angle_alpha   90.00
_cell.angle_beta   90.00
_cell.angle_gamma   90.00
#
_symmetry.space_group_name_H-M   'P 1'
#
loop_
_entity.id
_entity.type
_entity.pdbx_description
1 polymer ?
#
loop_
_entity_poly.entity_id
_entity_poly.type
_entity_poly.pdbx_seq_one_letter_code
_entity_poly.pdbx_strand_id
1 'polypeptide(L)'
;MLKIEFLTDLGARVSVDVENEGRLLEVQRHYGRLGWTSGEIPSGGYQFPLDNEPDFDWSLIGARKWTSPDGEDLVIHRGHAYRRRELEAVDSRKLKLPAAIKYSRGAKVSDPPHVREKADGDIEYVSLAIFRGGKRQDRYAVPGQGHAAAPRSSAARPAPAQARPTPPQAVQARPAPAPRPEAPDDADSGIPF
;
A
#
# COMPACT_ATOMS: atom_id res chain seq x y z
N MET A 1 34.45 -15.38 -2.61
CA MET A 1 34.52 -13.99 -2.15
C MET A 1 33.90 -13.09 -3.21
N LEU A 2 32.84 -12.38 -2.84
CA LEU A 2 32.12 -11.43 -3.69
C LEU A 2 32.33 -10.02 -3.14
N LYS A 3 32.10 -9.00 -3.97
CA LYS A 3 32.04 -7.60 -3.54
C LYS A 3 30.71 -7.01 -3.94
N ILE A 4 30.13 -6.23 -3.05
CA ILE A 4 28.94 -5.42 -3.33
C ILE A 4 29.27 -3.95 -3.08
N GLU A 5 28.87 -3.08 -4.01
CA GLU A 5 29.05 -1.63 -3.88
C GLU A 5 27.76 -0.98 -3.37
N PHE A 6 27.88 -0.19 -2.31
CA PHE A 6 26.81 0.61 -1.75
C PHE A 6 27.07 2.10 -1.96
N LEU A 7 25.97 2.83 -2.15
CA LEU A 7 25.88 4.23 -1.82
C LEU A 7 25.30 4.34 -0.40
N THR A 8 26.02 5.01 0.49
CA THR A 8 25.56 5.23 1.87
C THR A 8 24.44 6.26 1.92
N ASP A 9 23.80 6.39 3.08
CA ASP A 9 22.87 7.45 3.41
C ASP A 9 23.46 8.87 3.26
N LEU A 10 24.78 9.00 3.41
CA LEU A 10 25.53 10.24 3.19
C LEU A 10 26.08 10.41 1.76
N GLY A 11 25.79 9.48 0.86
CA GLY A 11 26.23 9.53 -0.55
C GLY A 11 27.67 9.03 -0.79
N ALA A 12 28.33 8.46 0.21
CA ALA A 12 29.66 7.87 0.03
C ALA A 12 29.57 6.55 -0.75
N ARG A 13 30.59 6.25 -1.57
CA ARG A 13 30.70 4.95 -2.26
C ARG A 13 31.54 4.01 -1.40
N VAL A 14 30.93 2.92 -0.95
CA VAL A 14 31.55 1.94 -0.06
C VAL A 14 31.43 0.55 -0.67
N SER A 15 32.56 -0.16 -0.81
CA SER A 15 32.57 -1.57 -1.19
C SER A 15 32.64 -2.45 0.06
N VAL A 16 31.78 -3.46 0.12
CA VAL A 16 31.76 -4.44 1.20
C VAL A 16 32.08 -5.83 0.64
N ASP A 17 33.01 -6.52 1.30
CA ASP A 17 33.35 -7.90 0.98
C ASP A 17 32.30 -8.86 1.55
N VAL A 18 31.89 -9.82 0.74
CA VAL A 18 30.96 -10.90 1.12
C VAL A 18 31.67 -12.24 0.97
N GLU A 19 31.70 -13.00 2.04
CA GLU A 19 32.42 -14.27 2.13
C GLU A 19 31.99 -15.25 1.01
N ASN A 20 30.68 -15.47 0.88
CA ASN A 20 30.06 -16.36 -0.09
C ASN A 20 28.69 -15.85 -0.56
N GLU A 21 28.19 -16.40 -1.66
CA GLU A 21 26.92 -15.99 -2.29
C GLU A 21 25.70 -16.13 -1.38
N GLY A 22 25.67 -17.16 -0.53
CA GLY A 22 24.54 -17.40 0.38
C GLY A 22 24.31 -16.27 1.39
N ARG A 23 25.35 -15.48 1.69
CA ARG A 23 25.28 -14.34 2.64
C ARG A 23 24.91 -13.02 1.98
N LEU A 24 24.84 -12.96 0.65
CA LEU A 24 24.68 -11.70 -0.09
C LEU A 24 23.43 -10.93 0.32
N LEU A 25 22.28 -11.61 0.39
CA LEU A 25 21.02 -10.95 0.76
C LEU A 25 20.99 -10.50 2.22
N GLU A 26 21.69 -11.22 3.12
CA GLU A 26 21.80 -10.79 4.51
C GLU A 26 22.65 -9.52 4.64
N VAL A 27 23.74 -9.42 3.88
CA VAL A 27 24.56 -8.20 3.79
C VAL A 27 23.74 -7.04 3.21
N GLN A 28 22.97 -7.27 2.14
CA GLN A 28 22.06 -6.26 1.58
C GLN A 28 21.04 -5.77 2.61
N ARG A 29 20.36 -6.68 3.32
CA ARG A 29 19.43 -6.30 4.39
C ARG A 29 20.10 -5.50 5.50
N HIS A 30 21.29 -5.93 5.91
CA HIS A 30 22.02 -5.28 7.01
C HIS A 30 22.28 -3.80 6.71
N TYR A 31 22.89 -3.51 5.57
CA TYR A 31 23.20 -2.12 5.17
C TYR A 31 21.97 -1.38 4.67
N GLY A 32 21.01 -2.04 4.03
CA GLY A 32 19.79 -1.40 3.57
C GLY A 32 18.86 -0.95 4.70
N ARG A 33 18.92 -1.57 5.89
CA ARG A 33 18.26 -1.02 7.10
C ARG A 33 18.82 0.35 7.52
N LEU A 34 20.08 0.64 7.17
CA LEU A 34 20.71 1.95 7.37
C LEU A 34 20.37 2.94 6.25
N GLY A 35 19.54 2.54 5.27
CA GLY A 35 19.21 3.34 4.10
C GLY A 35 20.25 3.28 2.98
N TRP A 36 21.23 2.38 3.08
CA TRP A 36 22.24 2.20 2.02
C TRP A 36 21.64 1.45 0.84
N THR A 37 22.09 1.78 -0.36
CA THR A 37 21.52 1.24 -1.61
C THR A 37 22.62 0.71 -2.52
N SER A 38 22.35 -0.34 -3.27
CA SER A 38 23.30 -0.91 -4.24
C SER A 38 22.71 -0.80 -5.64
N GLY A 39 23.44 -0.18 -6.55
CA GLY A 39 22.97 0.10 -7.92
C GLY A 39 21.93 1.22 -7.99
N GLU A 40 21.19 1.23 -9.10
CA GLU A 40 20.12 2.19 -9.37
C GLU A 40 18.74 1.52 -9.42
N ILE A 41 17.69 2.32 -9.31
CA ILE A 41 16.32 1.87 -9.54
C ILE A 41 16.19 1.54 -11.04
N PRO A 42 15.77 0.33 -11.43
CA PRO A 42 15.55 -0.01 -12.83
C PRO A 42 14.48 0.88 -13.47
N SER A 43 14.56 1.09 -14.78
CA SER A 43 13.48 1.76 -15.54
C SER A 43 12.17 0.99 -15.34
N GLY A 44 11.09 1.69 -14.95
CA GLY A 44 9.83 1.03 -14.56
C GLY A 44 9.73 0.63 -13.09
N GLY A 45 10.81 0.83 -12.30
CA GLY A 45 10.93 0.32 -10.94
C GLY A 45 11.33 -1.16 -10.88
N TYR A 46 11.70 -1.63 -9.68
CA TYR A 46 11.94 -3.04 -9.41
C TYR A 46 10.70 -3.89 -9.71
N GLN A 47 10.88 -5.08 -10.27
CA GLN A 47 9.78 -5.99 -10.59
C GLN A 47 9.82 -7.20 -9.65
N PHE A 48 8.77 -7.39 -8.86
CA PHE A 48 8.65 -8.49 -7.89
C PHE A 48 7.38 -9.31 -8.11
N PRO A 49 7.32 -10.56 -7.64
CA PRO A 49 6.09 -11.35 -7.63
C PRO A 49 4.99 -10.67 -6.80
N LEU A 50 3.74 -10.74 -7.25
CA LEU A 50 2.60 -10.12 -6.57
C LEU A 50 2.46 -10.61 -5.11
N ASP A 51 2.59 -11.91 -4.91
CA ASP A 51 2.47 -12.57 -3.60
C ASP A 51 3.57 -12.21 -2.60
N ASN A 52 4.61 -11.48 -3.02
CA ASN A 52 5.64 -10.97 -2.13
C ASN A 52 5.31 -9.59 -1.55
N GLU A 53 4.32 -8.87 -2.09
CA GLU A 53 4.03 -7.48 -1.68
C GLU A 53 3.70 -7.32 -0.18
N PRO A 54 2.84 -8.18 0.43
CA PRO A 54 2.37 -7.92 1.79
C PRO A 54 3.49 -7.89 2.84
N ASP A 55 4.48 -8.76 2.67
CA ASP A 55 5.58 -8.99 3.60
C ASP A 55 6.97 -8.78 2.97
N PHE A 56 7.03 -8.00 1.88
CA PHE A 56 8.30 -7.65 1.24
C PHE A 56 9.25 -6.94 2.21
N ASP A 57 10.49 -7.41 2.27
CA ASP A 57 11.55 -6.79 3.05
C ASP A 57 12.14 -5.58 2.31
N TRP A 58 11.59 -4.40 2.58
CA TRP A 58 12.02 -3.14 1.99
C TRP A 58 13.50 -2.82 2.24
N SER A 59 14.12 -3.39 3.28
CA SER A 59 15.54 -3.18 3.53
C SER A 59 16.43 -3.79 2.44
N LEU A 60 15.94 -4.76 1.65
CA LEU A 60 16.69 -5.34 0.53
C LEU A 60 17.08 -4.30 -0.53
N ILE A 61 16.32 -3.22 -0.64
CA ILE A 61 16.58 -2.12 -1.57
C ILE A 61 16.90 -0.81 -0.84
N GLY A 62 17.24 -0.85 0.45
CA GLY A 62 17.53 0.37 1.23
C GLY A 62 16.31 1.25 1.50
N ALA A 63 15.11 0.67 1.46
CA ALA A 63 13.85 1.37 1.72
C ALA A 63 13.25 0.97 3.09
N ARG A 64 12.26 1.74 3.55
CA ARG A 64 11.49 1.44 4.77
C ARG A 64 10.04 1.88 4.66
N LYS A 65 9.13 1.15 5.32
CA LYS A 65 7.75 1.61 5.52
C LYS A 65 7.73 2.77 6.53
N TRP A 66 6.86 3.74 6.33
CA TRP A 66 6.62 4.86 7.23
C TRP A 66 5.16 5.31 7.10
N THR A 67 4.48 5.50 8.21
CA THR A 67 3.13 6.06 8.25
C THR A 67 3.23 7.56 8.46
N SER A 68 2.62 8.35 7.58
CA SER A 68 2.60 9.80 7.69
C SER A 68 1.75 10.26 8.89
N PRO A 69 1.89 11.51 9.36
CA PRO A 69 1.01 12.08 10.36
C PRO A 69 -0.49 12.03 9.98
N ASP A 70 -0.79 12.02 8.68
CA ASP A 70 -2.15 11.92 8.14
C ASP A 70 -2.68 10.47 8.11
N GLY A 71 -1.87 9.50 8.53
CA GLY A 71 -2.23 8.08 8.53
C GLY A 71 -2.00 7.35 7.20
N GLU A 72 -1.29 7.95 6.23
CA GLU A 72 -0.97 7.28 4.96
C GLU A 72 0.26 6.36 5.11
N ASP A 73 0.15 5.10 4.69
CA ASP A 73 1.28 4.19 4.61
C ASP A 73 2.13 4.47 3.35
N LEU A 74 3.39 4.81 3.57
CA LEU A 74 4.35 5.19 2.54
C LEU A 74 5.59 4.30 2.60
N VAL A 75 6.31 4.26 1.49
CA VAL A 75 7.66 3.69 1.43
C VAL A 75 8.65 4.82 1.23
N ILE A 76 9.64 4.92 2.11
CA ILE A 76 10.73 5.89 2.04
C ILE A 76 11.95 5.22 1.42
N HIS A 77 12.49 5.84 0.36
CA HIS A 77 13.72 5.39 -0.31
C HIS A 77 14.51 6.60 -0.82
N ARG A 78 15.79 6.71 -0.42
CA ARG A 78 16.67 7.86 -0.72
C ARG A 78 16.01 9.23 -0.45
N GLY A 79 15.30 9.36 0.68
CA GLY A 79 14.61 10.60 1.06
C GLY A 79 13.31 10.91 0.30
N HIS A 80 12.88 10.04 -0.62
CA HIS A 80 11.62 10.18 -1.34
C HIS A 80 10.53 9.28 -0.76
N ALA A 81 9.30 9.79 -0.67
CA ALA A 81 8.12 9.03 -0.29
C ALA A 81 7.39 8.49 -1.53
N TYR A 82 7.10 7.19 -1.52
CA TYR A 82 6.38 6.48 -2.56
C TYR A 82 5.05 5.96 -2.01
N ARG A 83 3.98 6.18 -2.77
CA ARG A 83 2.62 5.74 -2.45
C ARG A 83 2.30 4.41 -3.12
N ARG A 84 1.59 3.55 -2.40
CA ARG A 84 1.00 2.32 -2.92
C ARG A 84 -0.19 2.65 -3.83
N ARG A 85 -0.23 2.06 -5.02
CA ARG A 85 -1.31 2.18 -5.99
C ARG A 85 -1.70 0.78 -6.47
N GLU A 86 -2.99 0.48 -6.45
CA GLU A 86 -3.51 -0.75 -7.04
C GLU A 86 -3.80 -0.48 -8.52
N LEU A 87 -3.27 -1.35 -9.37
CA LEU A 87 -3.50 -1.33 -10.81
C LEU A 87 -4.38 -2.53 -11.15
N GLU A 88 -5.54 -2.25 -11.73
CA GLU A 88 -6.47 -3.28 -12.17
C GLU A 88 -5.88 -4.10 -13.31
N ALA A 89 -6.36 -5.34 -13.45
CA ALA A 89 -5.99 -6.18 -14.57
C ALA A 89 -6.50 -5.54 -15.87
N VAL A 90 -5.61 -5.37 -16.84
CA VAL A 90 -5.95 -4.89 -18.17
C VAL A 90 -6.20 -6.11 -19.04
N ASP A 91 -7.46 -6.40 -19.35
CA ASP A 91 -7.80 -7.42 -20.37
C ASP A 91 -8.31 -6.74 -21.64
N SER A 92 -7.38 -6.35 -22.50
CA SER A 92 -7.68 -5.84 -23.83
C SER A 92 -7.26 -6.85 -24.90
N ARG A 93 -7.87 -6.78 -26.08
CA ARG A 93 -7.53 -7.64 -27.23
C ARG A 93 -6.05 -7.55 -27.64
N LYS A 94 -5.37 -6.44 -27.32
CA LYS A 94 -3.96 -6.18 -27.65
C LYS A 94 -3.00 -6.44 -26.49
N LEU A 95 -3.48 -6.38 -25.24
CA LEU A 95 -2.64 -6.40 -24.06
C LEU A 95 -3.41 -7.02 -22.89
N LYS A 96 -2.85 -8.09 -22.32
CA LYS A 96 -3.34 -8.76 -21.12
C LYS A 96 -2.32 -8.59 -20.00
N LEU A 97 -2.59 -7.70 -19.06
CA LEU A 97 -1.76 -7.50 -17.87
C LEU A 97 -2.54 -7.94 -16.64
N PRO A 98 -1.95 -8.77 -15.76
CA PRO A 98 -2.58 -9.09 -14.50
C PRO A 98 -2.59 -7.88 -13.57
N ALA A 99 -3.42 -7.93 -12.53
CA ALA A 99 -3.43 -6.95 -11.47
C ALA A 99 -2.02 -6.77 -10.88
N ALA A 100 -1.71 -5.54 -10.49
CA ALA A 100 -0.41 -5.18 -9.97
C ALA A 100 -0.53 -4.19 -8.82
N ILE A 101 0.45 -4.22 -7.92
CA ILE A 101 0.61 -3.19 -6.90
C ILE A 101 1.86 -2.38 -7.25
N LYS A 102 1.69 -1.07 -7.44
CA LYS A 102 2.75 -0.15 -7.85
C LYS A 102 3.06 0.84 -6.75
N TYR A 103 4.34 0.97 -6.41
CA TYR A 103 4.86 2.02 -5.53
C TYR A 103 5.49 3.12 -6.37
N SER A 104 4.89 4.30 -6.37
CA SER A 104 5.32 5.42 -7.22
C SER A 104 5.11 6.77 -6.56
N ARG A 105 5.73 7.80 -7.11
CA ARG A 105 5.53 9.21 -6.71
C ARG A 105 5.43 10.08 -7.96
N GLY A 106 4.94 11.31 -7.80
CA GLY A 106 5.03 12.30 -8.89
C GLY A 106 6.50 12.60 -9.22
N ALA A 107 6.77 12.77 -10.51
CA ALA A 107 8.08 13.22 -10.95
C ALA A 107 8.34 14.66 -10.48
N LYS A 108 9.57 14.92 -10.05
CA LYS A 108 10.09 16.24 -9.70
C LYS A 108 10.91 16.77 -10.86
N VAL A 109 11.11 18.09 -10.89
CA VAL A 109 11.95 18.76 -11.90
C VAL A 109 13.37 18.21 -11.93
N SER A 110 13.91 17.81 -10.77
CA SER A 110 15.25 17.23 -10.63
C SER A 110 15.36 15.77 -11.11
N ASP A 111 14.24 15.08 -11.35
CA ASP A 111 14.29 13.70 -11.79
C ASP A 111 14.75 13.61 -13.24
N PRO A 112 15.71 12.74 -13.58
CA PRO A 112 16.21 12.65 -14.94
C PRO A 112 15.14 12.07 -15.88
N PRO A 113 15.12 12.45 -17.18
CA PRO A 113 14.05 12.03 -18.09
C PRO A 113 13.85 10.52 -18.21
N HIS A 114 14.93 9.73 -18.06
CA HIS A 114 14.88 8.27 -18.21
C HIS A 114 14.18 7.53 -17.06
N VAL A 115 13.95 8.17 -15.91
CA VAL A 115 13.17 7.57 -14.80
C VAL A 115 11.71 8.03 -14.79
N ARG A 116 11.34 8.94 -15.69
CA ARG A 116 9.99 9.50 -15.76
C ARG A 116 9.11 8.63 -16.65
N GLU A 117 8.01 8.18 -16.09
CA GLU A 117 6.97 7.46 -16.79
C GLU A 117 5.81 8.40 -17.07
N LYS A 118 5.44 8.53 -18.35
CA LYS A 118 4.23 9.23 -18.74
C LYS A 118 3.02 8.36 -18.41
N ALA A 119 2.08 8.93 -17.67
CA ALA A 119 0.76 8.35 -17.48
C ALA A 119 -0.26 9.07 -18.37
N ASP A 120 -1.53 8.66 -18.27
CA ASP A 120 -2.62 9.35 -18.94
C ASP A 120 -2.74 10.80 -18.43
N GLY A 121 -2.60 11.76 -19.35
CA GLY A 121 -2.55 13.19 -19.06
C GLY A 121 -1.12 13.77 -19.01
N ASP A 122 -1.00 14.97 -18.43
CA ASP A 122 0.29 15.70 -18.32
C ASP A 122 1.10 15.31 -17.06
N ILE A 123 0.70 14.26 -16.33
CA ILE A 123 1.34 13.86 -15.08
C ILE A 123 2.39 12.78 -15.34
N GLU A 124 3.63 13.09 -14.95
CA GLU A 124 4.75 12.15 -14.97
C GLU A 124 4.96 11.51 -13.58
N TYR A 125 5.26 10.22 -13.56
CA TYR A 125 5.52 9.46 -12.34
C TYR A 125 6.93 8.87 -12.33
N VAL A 126 7.44 8.61 -11.13
CA VAL A 126 8.67 7.82 -10.92
C VAL A 126 8.30 6.60 -10.09
N SER A 127 8.60 5.42 -10.62
CA SER A 127 8.29 4.13 -9.99
C SER A 127 9.46 3.62 -9.16
N LEU A 128 9.17 3.16 -7.94
CA LEU A 128 10.12 2.43 -7.12
C LEU A 128 10.03 0.93 -7.39
N ALA A 129 8.83 0.37 -7.28
CA ALA A 129 8.60 -1.07 -7.42
C ALA A 129 7.21 -1.38 -7.97
N ILE A 130 7.10 -2.49 -8.70
CA ILE A 130 5.86 -3.07 -9.21
C ILE A 130 5.83 -4.54 -8.79
N PHE A 131 4.79 -4.93 -8.07
CA PHE A 131 4.48 -6.29 -7.69
C PHE A 131 3.41 -6.82 -8.64
N ARG A 132 3.76 -7.79 -9.50
CA ARG A 132 2.86 -8.27 -10.55
C ARG A 132 3.18 -9.72 -10.94
N GLY A 133 2.15 -10.57 -10.99
CA GLY A 133 2.28 -11.97 -11.42
C GLY A 133 3.40 -12.72 -10.69
N GLY A 134 4.10 -13.61 -11.41
CA GLY A 134 5.26 -14.34 -10.88
C GLY A 134 4.90 -15.39 -9.82
N LYS A 135 5.93 -16.04 -9.28
CA LYS A 135 5.81 -16.97 -8.14
C LYS A 135 6.52 -16.39 -6.94
N ARG A 136 5.88 -16.46 -5.77
CA ARG A 136 6.44 -16.01 -4.49
C ARG A 136 7.85 -16.56 -4.27
N GLN A 137 8.74 -15.72 -3.76
CA GLN A 137 10.09 -16.09 -3.34
C GLN A 137 10.31 -15.71 -1.87
N ASP A 138 10.55 -16.70 -1.01
CA ASP A 138 10.68 -16.45 0.44
C ASP A 138 11.91 -15.60 0.79
N ARG A 139 12.93 -15.61 -0.06
CA ARG A 139 14.13 -14.78 0.11
C ARG A 139 13.85 -13.28 0.06
N TYR A 140 12.69 -12.84 -0.44
CA TYR A 140 12.27 -11.42 -0.46
C TYR A 140 11.39 -11.02 0.72
N ALA A 141 10.92 -11.99 1.52
CA ALA A 141 10.12 -11.70 2.69
C ALA A 141 10.99 -11.23 3.86
N VAL A 142 10.36 -10.54 4.82
CA VAL A 142 10.98 -10.17 6.10
C VAL A 142 11.34 -11.44 6.87
N PRO A 143 12.62 -11.64 7.27
CA PRO A 143 13.01 -12.80 8.06
C PRO A 143 12.26 -12.87 9.39
N GLY A 144 11.75 -14.04 9.75
CA GLY A 144 11.09 -14.28 11.04
C GLY A 144 9.65 -13.77 11.15
N GLN A 145 9.13 -13.04 10.17
CA GLN A 145 7.69 -12.91 10.00
C GLN A 145 7.17 -14.22 9.41
N GLY A 146 6.69 -15.11 10.29
CA GLY A 146 5.98 -16.31 9.88
C GLY A 146 4.85 -15.93 8.92
N HIS A 147 4.64 -16.76 7.90
CA HIS A 147 3.60 -16.55 6.89
C HIS A 147 2.28 -16.22 7.58
N ALA A 148 1.84 -14.96 7.49
CA ALA A 148 0.44 -14.64 7.70
C ALA A 148 -0.29 -15.31 6.53
N ALA A 149 -0.71 -16.55 6.74
CA ALA A 149 -1.57 -17.25 5.81
C ALA A 149 -2.74 -16.30 5.51
N ALA A 150 -2.92 -15.98 4.22
CA ALA A 150 -4.10 -15.27 3.74
C ALA A 150 -5.34 -15.80 4.48
N PRO A 151 -6.28 -14.95 4.93
CA PRO A 151 -7.48 -15.43 5.58
C PRO A 151 -8.18 -16.36 4.60
N ARG A 152 -8.07 -17.68 4.85
CA ARG A 152 -8.95 -18.65 4.22
C ARG A 152 -10.33 -18.23 4.68
N SER A 153 -11.14 -17.73 3.74
CA SER A 153 -12.57 -17.55 3.92
C SER A 153 -13.10 -18.79 4.62
N SER A 154 -13.50 -18.64 5.88
CA SER A 154 -14.10 -19.69 6.65
C SER A 154 -15.42 -20.03 5.98
N ALA A 155 -15.40 -21.10 5.19
CA ALA A 155 -16.61 -21.77 4.74
C ALA A 155 -17.53 -21.94 5.96
N ALA A 156 -18.80 -21.61 5.73
CA ALA A 156 -19.84 -21.40 6.70
C ALA A 156 -19.87 -22.46 7.81
N ARG A 157 -19.80 -22.00 9.06
CA ARG A 157 -20.19 -22.79 10.22
C ARG A 157 -21.73 -22.73 10.30
N PRO A 158 -22.46 -23.86 10.25
CA PRO A 158 -23.92 -23.80 10.39
C PRO A 158 -24.28 -23.34 11.81
N ALA A 159 -25.19 -22.38 11.89
CA ALA A 159 -25.72 -21.84 13.13
C ALA A 159 -26.49 -22.90 13.92
N PRO A 160 -26.38 -22.97 15.26
CA PRO A 160 -27.25 -23.81 16.07
C PRO A 160 -28.67 -23.25 16.09
N ALA A 161 -29.64 -24.13 15.86
CA ALA A 161 -31.07 -23.86 15.88
C ALA A 161 -31.51 -23.29 17.24
N GLN A 162 -31.97 -22.03 17.25
CA GLN A 162 -32.62 -21.44 18.41
C GLN A 162 -34.10 -21.82 18.43
N ALA A 163 -34.53 -22.25 19.62
CA ALA A 163 -35.85 -22.73 19.95
C ALA A 163 -36.93 -21.64 19.77
N ARG A 164 -38.11 -22.09 19.33
CA ARG A 164 -39.34 -21.29 19.24
C ARG A 164 -39.81 -20.83 20.62
N PRO A 165 -40.28 -19.58 20.75
CA PRO A 165 -41.27 -19.20 21.74
C PRO A 165 -42.68 -19.16 21.13
N THR A 166 -43.63 -19.76 21.84
CA THR A 166 -45.08 -19.71 21.63
C THR A 166 -45.65 -18.30 21.92
N PRO A 167 -46.80 -17.93 21.32
CA PRO A 167 -47.37 -16.59 21.44
C PRO A 167 -48.33 -16.46 22.65
N PRO A 168 -48.53 -15.24 23.16
CA PRO A 168 -49.86 -14.87 23.62
C PRO A 168 -50.34 -13.50 23.12
N GLN A 169 -51.55 -13.56 22.56
CA GLN A 169 -52.72 -12.68 22.70
C GLN A 169 -52.63 -11.15 22.57
N ALA A 170 -53.53 -10.67 21.70
CA ALA A 170 -53.91 -9.30 21.45
C ALA A 170 -54.61 -8.63 22.64
N VAL A 171 -54.25 -7.37 22.92
CA VAL A 171 -55.09 -6.42 23.65
C VAL A 171 -54.96 -5.02 23.02
N GLN A 172 -56.01 -4.66 22.28
CA GLN A 172 -56.72 -3.37 22.18
C GLN A 172 -55.97 -2.03 21.97
N ALA A 173 -56.58 -1.24 21.10
CA ALA A 173 -56.15 0.05 20.57
C ALA A 173 -56.62 1.28 21.39
N ARG A 174 -55.97 2.42 21.09
CA ARG A 174 -56.35 3.86 21.21
C ARG A 174 -55.59 4.67 22.28
N PRO A 175 -55.52 6.02 22.14
CA PRO A 175 -55.24 6.81 20.94
C PRO A 175 -54.14 7.89 21.16
N ALA A 176 -53.71 8.53 20.08
CA ALA A 176 -52.71 9.60 20.07
C ALA A 176 -53.20 10.92 20.72
N PRO A 177 -52.33 11.70 21.39
CA PRO A 177 -52.57 13.11 21.67
C PRO A 177 -52.07 14.02 20.54
N ALA A 178 -52.90 15.02 20.26
CA ALA A 178 -52.88 15.97 19.15
C ALA A 178 -51.68 16.95 19.12
N PRO A 179 -51.39 17.54 17.94
CA PRO A 179 -50.38 18.59 17.77
C PRO A 179 -50.78 19.90 18.45
N ARG A 180 -49.78 20.62 18.99
CA ARG A 180 -49.94 21.98 19.53
C ARG A 180 -49.96 23.01 18.40
N PRO A 181 -50.75 24.09 18.54
CA PRO A 181 -51.00 25.07 17.47
C PRO A 181 -49.85 26.08 17.30
N GLU A 182 -49.60 26.40 16.03
CA GLU A 182 -48.93 27.62 15.55
C GLU A 182 -49.70 28.88 15.96
N ALA A 183 -48.96 29.94 16.24
CA ALA A 183 -49.39 31.35 16.20
C ALA A 183 -48.13 32.23 16.05
N PRO A 184 -48.23 33.49 15.60
CA PRO A 184 -48.19 33.87 14.19
C PRO A 184 -47.01 34.80 13.86
N ASP A 185 -46.85 35.06 12.56
CA ASP A 185 -46.02 36.09 11.93
C ASP A 185 -46.16 37.46 12.60
N ASP A 186 -45.02 38.13 12.81
CA ASP A 186 -44.92 39.59 12.79
C ASP A 186 -43.64 40.03 12.07
N ALA A 187 -43.89 40.50 10.84
CA ALA A 187 -43.36 41.68 10.16
C ALA A 187 -42.04 42.35 10.62
N ASP A 188 -41.17 42.52 9.61
CA ASP A 188 -40.70 43.82 9.10
C ASP A 188 -39.83 44.71 10.01
N SER A 189 -38.54 44.79 9.65
CA SER A 189 -37.70 46.00 9.52
C SER A 189 -36.23 45.55 9.57
N GLY A 190 -35.45 45.59 8.48
CA GLY A 190 -35.12 46.82 7.79
C GLY A 190 -33.91 47.48 8.47
N ILE A 191 -32.69 46.97 8.22
CA ILE A 191 -31.46 47.74 8.47
C ILE A 191 -30.57 47.62 7.22
N PRO A 192 -30.38 48.74 6.48
CA PRO A 192 -29.38 48.82 5.43
C PRO A 192 -28.07 49.45 5.94
N PHE A 193 -26.97 49.04 5.31
CA PHE A 193 -25.60 49.57 5.30
C PHE A 193 -24.77 49.55 6.60
#